data_AF-A0A1F8JYW7-F1
#
_entry.id   AF-A0A1F8JYW7-F1
#
_cell.length_a   1.000
_cell.length_b   1.000
_cell.length_c   1.000
_cell.angle_alpha   90.00
_cell.angle_beta   90.00
_cell.angle_gamma   90.00
#
_symmetry.space_group_name_H-M   'P 1'
#
loop_
_entity.id
_entity.type
_entity.pdbx_description
1 polymer ?
#
loop_
_entity_poly.entity_id
_entity_poly.type
_entity_poly.pdbx_seq_one_letter_code
_entity_poly.pdbx_strand_id
1 'polypeptide(L)' 'MKKEELIKHIENDRLTEESATTIYLLHLDAFTHRLNASENFKKESAKIINHLILGNKTHKKVCEDMLAKLKNDPRKEI' A
#
# COMPACT_ATOMS: atom_id res chain seq x y z
N MET A 1 -19.97 14.29 2.04
CA MET A 1 -19.66 12.94 1.56
C MET A 1 -20.54 11.96 2.31
N LYS A 2 -21.33 11.14 1.59
CA LYS A 2 -22.16 10.09 2.18
C LYS A 2 -21.31 8.91 2.68
N LYS A 3 -21.86 8.05 3.54
CA LYS A 3 -21.16 6.87 4.07
C LYS A 3 -20.65 5.96 2.95
N GLU A 4 -21.48 5.74 1.93
CA GLU A 4 -21.15 4.93 0.76
C GLU A 4 -20.00 5.53 -0.07
N GLU A 5 -19.99 6.85 -0.24
CA GLU A 5 -18.92 7.56 -0.96
C GLU A 5 -17.58 7.45 -0.22
N LEU A 6 -17.60 7.56 1.12
CA LEU A 6 -16.42 7.37 1.96
C LEU A 6 -15.90 5.92 1.89
N ILE A 7 -16.79 4.94 1.96
CA ILE A 7 -16.42 3.52 1.81
C ILE A 7 -15.75 3.28 0.47
N LYS A 8 -16.34 3.78 -0.63
CA LYS A 8 -15.78 3.62 -1.97
C LYS A 8 -14.40 4.29 -2.10
N HIS A 9 -14.23 5.47 -1.51
CA HIS A 9 -12.95 6.17 -1.51
C HIS A 9 -11.86 5.35 -0.78
N ILE A 10 -12.15 4.85 0.43
CA ILE A 10 -11.19 4.04 1.20
C ILE A 10 -10.91 2.70 0.51
N GLU A 11 -11.90 2.09 -0.16
CA GLU A 11 -11.68 0.88 -0.96
C GLU A 11 -10.72 1.11 -2.13
N ASN A 12 -10.86 2.26 -2.82
CA ASN A 12 -9.95 2.64 -3.89
C ASN A 12 -8.53 2.89 -3.37
N ASP A 13 -8.39 3.57 -2.23
CA ASP A 13 -7.08 3.82 -1.62
C ASP A 13 -6.40 2.49 -1.23
N ARG A 14 -7.14 1.56 -0.60
CA ARG A 14 -6.65 0.22 -0.28
C ARG A 14 -6.11 -0.52 -1.51
N LEU A 15 -6.83 -0.46 -2.63
CA LEU A 15 -6.42 -1.09 -3.89
C LEU A 15 -5.21 -0.39 -4.52
N THR A 16 -5.12 0.93 -4.38
CA THR A 16 -3.98 1.73 -4.84
C THR A 16 -2.71 1.33 -4.09
N GLU A 17 -2.79 1.22 -2.76
CA GLU A 17 -1.66 0.81 -1.92
C GLU A 17 -1.17 -0.62 -2.22
N GLU A 18 -2.12 -1.53 -2.50
CA GLU A 18 -1.84 -2.91 -2.93
C GLU A 18 -1.14 -2.97 -4.30
N SER A 19 -1.59 -2.16 -5.25
CA SER A 19 -0.99 -2.05 -6.58
C SER A 19 0.42 -1.45 -6.50
N ALA A 20 0.61 -0.38 -5.72
CA ALA A 20 1.90 0.25 -5.52
C ALA A 20 2.90 -0.69 -4.82
N THR A 21 2.44 -1.48 -3.83
CA THR A 21 3.25 -2.54 -3.20
C THR A 21 3.75 -3.55 -4.23
N THR A 22 2.88 -3.97 -5.16
CA THR A 22 3.23 -4.93 -6.23
C THR A 22 4.29 -4.34 -7.17
N ILE A 23 4.13 -3.07 -7.56
CA ILE A 23 5.10 -2.35 -8.41
C ILE A 23 6.46 -2.26 -7.71
N TYR A 24 6.48 -1.91 -6.43
CA TYR A 24 7.72 -1.82 -5.66
C TYR A 24 8.42 -3.18 -5.49
N LEU A 25 7.68 -4.27 -5.34
CA LEU A 25 8.27 -5.62 -5.34
C LEU A 25 8.93 -5.97 -6.68
N LEU A 26 8.34 -5.57 -7.80
CA LEU A 26 8.95 -5.75 -9.13
C LEU A 26 10.23 -4.93 -9.27
N HIS A 27 10.24 -3.70 -8.77
CA HIS A 27 11.44 -2.88 -8.76
C HIS A 27 12.52 -3.47 -7.86
N LEU A 28 12.18 -3.94 -6.66
CA LEU A 28 13.12 -4.58 -5.75
C LEU A 28 13.84 -5.73 -6.44
N ASP A 29 13.09 -6.64 -7.08
CA ASP A 29 13.65 -7.77 -7.84
C ASP A 29 14.58 -7.30 -8.97
N ALA A 30 14.16 -6.27 -9.72
CA ALA A 30 14.97 -5.70 -10.79
C ALA A 30 16.30 -5.13 -10.26
N PHE A 31 16.27 -4.38 -9.15
CA PHE A 31 17.48 -3.78 -8.57
C PHE A 31 18.41 -4.81 -7.94
N THR A 32 17.89 -5.83 -7.26
CA THR A 32 18.72 -6.84 -6.59
C THR A 32 19.32 -7.83 -7.59
N HIS A 33 18.53 -8.31 -8.55
CA HIS A 33 18.93 -9.46 -9.37
C HIS A 33 19.28 -9.10 -10.81
N ARG A 34 18.63 -8.09 -11.40
CA ARG A 34 18.72 -7.84 -12.86
C ARG A 34 19.65 -6.69 -13.21
N LEU A 35 19.79 -5.72 -12.32
CA LEU A 35 20.64 -4.56 -12.56
C LEU A 35 22.12 -4.93 -12.40
N ASN A 36 22.92 -4.62 -13.42
CA ASN A 36 24.38 -4.68 -13.32
C ASN A 36 24.90 -3.39 -12.64
N ALA A 37 24.64 -3.27 -11.34
CA ALA A 37 25.06 -2.15 -10.51
C ALA A 37 25.94 -2.63 -9.36
N SER A 38 26.64 -1.69 -8.72
CA SER A 38 27.48 -2.00 -7.56
C SER A 38 26.65 -2.54 -6.40
N GLU A 39 27.25 -3.42 -5.60
CA GLU A 39 26.57 -4.05 -4.46
C GLU A 39 26.07 -3.01 -3.43
N ASN A 40 26.80 -1.91 -3.25
CA ASN A 40 26.37 -0.81 -2.39
C ASN A 40 25.10 -0.14 -2.93
N PHE A 41 25.03 0.11 -4.25
CA PHE A 41 23.83 0.67 -4.86
C PHE A 41 22.64 -0.26 -4.68
N LYS A 42 22.81 -1.57 -4.93
CA LYS A 42 21.75 -2.57 -4.73
C LYS A 42 21.21 -2.56 -3.30
N LYS A 43 22.10 -2.52 -2.30
CA LYS A 43 21.72 -2.47 -0.88
C LYS A 43 20.95 -1.20 -0.53
N GLU A 44 21.40 -0.03 -0.98
CA GLU A 44 20.72 1.23 -0.70
C GLU A 44 19.36 1.32 -1.40
N SER A 45 19.27 0.92 -2.68
CA SER A 45 17.98 0.83 -3.38
C SER A 45 17.03 -0.15 -2.71
N ALA A 46 17.52 -1.32 -2.28
CA ALA A 46 16.70 -2.30 -1.57
C ALA A 46 16.16 -1.75 -0.24
N LYS A 47 16.96 -1.00 0.52
CA LYS A 47 16.49 -0.34 1.76
C LYS A 47 15.36 0.65 1.49
N ILE A 48 15.53 1.52 0.49
CA ILE A 48 14.53 2.52 0.13
C ILE A 48 13.23 1.85 -0.31
N ILE A 49 13.30 0.86 -1.19
CA ILE A 49 12.11 0.17 -1.71
C ILE A 49 11.40 -0.61 -0.61
N ASN A 50 12.14 -1.29 0.27
CA ASN A 50 11.55 -1.96 1.42
C ASN A 50 10.84 -0.98 2.37
N HIS A 51 11.39 0.22 2.57
CA HIS A 51 10.73 1.26 3.35
C HIS A 51 9.40 1.69 2.72
N LEU A 52 9.36 1.88 1.40
CA LEU A 52 8.13 2.22 0.68
C LEU A 52 7.09 1.09 0.75
N ILE A 53 7.51 -0.17 0.56
CA ILE A 53 6.62 -1.34 0.70
C ILE A 53 6.01 -1.41 2.10
N LEU A 54 6.80 -1.16 3.14
CA LEU A 54 6.31 -1.17 4.52
C LEU A 54 5.31 -0.04 4.77
N GLY A 55 5.56 1.15 4.24
CA GLY A 55 4.64 2.28 4.29
C GLY A 55 3.28 1.93 3.69
N ASN A 56 3.27 1.43 2.45
CA ASN A 56 2.03 1.08 1.75
C ASN A 56 1.28 -0.07 2.45
N LYS A 57 1.98 -1.07 2.97
CA LYS A 57 1.36 -2.15 3.77
C LYS A 57 0.69 -1.60 5.03
N THR A 58 1.32 -0.63 5.69
CA THR A 58 0.78 0.03 6.88
C THR A 58 -0.47 0.83 6.53
N HIS A 59 -0.41 1.64 5.46
CA HIS A 59 -1.57 2.41 4.98
C HIS A 59 -2.73 1.51 4.54
N LYS A 60 -2.45 0.43 3.79
CA LYS A 60 -3.46 -0.58 3.40
C LYS A 60 -4.15 -1.15 4.63
N LYS A 61 -3.39 -1.48 5.68
CA LYS A 61 -3.94 -2.01 6.93
C LYS A 61 -4.84 -1.01 7.64
N VAL A 62 -4.47 0.27 7.66
CA VAL A 62 -5.33 1.35 8.18
C VAL A 62 -6.64 1.44 7.39
N CYS A 63 -6.58 1.37 6.05
CA CYS A 63 -7.78 1.35 5.21
C CYS A 63 -8.68 0.15 5.50
N GLU A 64 -8.10 -1.05 5.64
CA GLU A 64 -8.83 -2.27 6.00
C GLU A 64 -9.53 -2.15 7.35
N ASP A 65 -8.84 -1.62 8.36
CA ASP A 65 -9.39 -1.43 9.70
C ASP A 65 -10.50 -0.36 9.71
N MET A 66 -10.36 0.71 8.92
CA MET A 66 -11.40 1.72 8.72
C MET A 66 -12.64 1.13 8.03
N LEU A 67 -12.46 0.36 6.96
CA LEU A 67 -13.55 -0.30 6.25
C LEU A 67 -14.31 -1.27 7.15
N ALA A 68 -13.59 -2.06 7.96
CA ALA A 68 -14.20 -2.97 8.92
C ALA A 68 -15.08 -2.23 9.94
N LYS A 69 -14.63 -1.07 10.43
CA LYS A 69 -15.42 -0.22 11.34
C LYS A 69 -16.64 0.38 10.64
N LEU A 70 -16.48 0.91 9.43
CA LEU A 70 -17.56 1.58 8.70
C LEU A 70 -18.67 0.59 8.27
N LYS A 71 -18.29 -0.61 7.81
CA LYS A 71 -19.23 -1.67 7.39
C LYS A 71 -20.01 -2.25 8.57
N ASN A 72 -19.41 -2.25 9.77
CA ASN A 72 -20.04 -2.75 10.99
C ASN A 72 -20.67 -1.64 11.86
N ASP A 73 -20.58 -0.35 11.47
CA ASP A 73 -21.19 0.74 12.25
C ASP A 73 -22.72 0.69 12.10
N PRO A 74 -23.46 0.43 13.19
CA PRO A 74 -24.93 0.29 13.18
C PRO A 74 -25.66 1.63 12.97
N ARG A 75 -24.94 2.76 12.97
CA ARG A 75 -25.51 4.06 12.61
C ARG A 75 -25.87 4.03 11.12
N LYS A 76 -27.14 3.76 10.86
CA LYS A 76 -27.80 4.04 9.58
C LYS A 76 -27.71 5.53 9.32
N GLU A 77 -27.55 5.86 8.05
CA GLU A 77 -27.54 7.22 7.53
C GLU A 77 -28.67 8.04 8.18
N ILE A 78 -28.28 9.08 8.92
CA ILE A 78 -29.19 10.15 9.37
C ILE A 78 -29.31 11.13 8.22
#